data_AF-A0A920RHJ9-F1
#
_entry.id   AF-A0A920RHJ9-F1
#
_cell.length_a   1.000
_cell.length_b   1.000
_cell.length_c   1.000
_cell.angle_alpha   90.00
_cell.angle_beta   90.00
_cell.angle_gamma   90.00
#
_symmetry.space_group_name_H-M   'P 1'
#
loop_
_entity.id
_entity.type
_entity.pdbx_description
1 polymer ?
#
loop_
_entity_poly.entity_id
_entity_poly.type
_entity_poly.pdbx_seq_one_letter_code
_entity_poly.pdbx_strand_id
1 'polypeptide(L)'
;MPGGLIDQVAECLAGATEAEMATVSLPLVRHEDVNDPSVVKVVVDRSGYALYFSRAPIPFFREDVPTDSGIHPRYMRRHIGLYAYRVGYLSRFVTLEPSPWRRSRN
;
A
#
# COMPACT_ATOMS: atom_id res chain seq x y z
N MET A 1 20.64 0.89 -4.58
CA MET A 1 20.73 2.32 -4.19
C MET A 1 19.31 2.90 -4.14
N PRO A 2 19.00 3.82 -3.20
CA PRO A 2 17.68 4.44 -3.03
C PRO A 2 17.14 5.16 -4.29
N GLY A 3 18.03 5.68 -5.14
CA GLY A 3 17.65 6.41 -6.37
C GLY A 3 16.79 5.58 -7.33
N GLY A 4 17.08 4.27 -7.48
CA GLY A 4 16.31 3.42 -8.37
C GLY A 4 14.84 3.27 -7.98
N LEU A 5 14.49 3.40 -6.69
CA LEU A 5 13.08 3.39 -6.26
C LEU A 5 12.36 4.70 -6.57
N ILE A 6 13.09 5.83 -6.55
CA ILE A 6 12.54 7.14 -6.91
C ILE A 6 12.21 7.15 -8.40
N ASP A 7 13.14 6.69 -9.24
CA ASP A 7 12.92 6.61 -10.68
C ASP A 7 11.77 5.65 -11.00
N GLN A 8 11.73 4.46 -10.38
CA GLN A 8 10.65 3.49 -10.59
C GLN A 8 9.27 4.03 -10.23
N VAL A 9 9.11 4.72 -9.10
CA VAL A 9 7.79 5.26 -8.71
C VAL A 9 7.37 6.42 -9.61
N ALA A 10 8.34 7.23 -10.08
CA ALA A 10 8.08 8.30 -11.02
C ALA A 10 7.66 7.77 -12.40
N GLU A 11 8.39 6.78 -12.92
CA GLU A 11 8.07 6.10 -14.18
C GLU A 11 6.72 5.37 -14.13
N CYS A 12 6.42 4.71 -13.00
CA CYS A 12 5.12 4.08 -12.76
C CYS A 12 3.97 5.07 -12.91
N LEU A 13 4.08 6.26 -12.29
CA LEU A 13 3.06 7.30 -12.43
C LEU A 13 3.04 7.92 -13.83
N ALA A 14 4.20 8.08 -14.47
CA ALA A 14 4.30 8.63 -15.82
C ALA A 14 3.61 7.73 -16.85
N GLY A 15 3.70 6.41 -16.70
CA GLY A 15 3.04 5.42 -17.56
C GLY A 15 1.56 5.19 -17.26
N ALA A 16 1.05 5.65 -16.13
CA ALA A 16 -0.35 5.46 -15.73
C ALA A 16 -1.24 6.62 -16.18
N THR A 17 -2.25 6.33 -17.01
CA THR A 17 -3.18 7.34 -17.55
C THR A 17 -4.30 7.72 -16.58
N GLU A 18 -4.69 6.80 -15.68
CA GLU A 18 -5.82 7.00 -14.76
C GLU A 18 -5.36 7.37 -13.34
N ALA A 19 -4.09 7.11 -12.99
CA ALA A 19 -3.56 7.38 -11.67
C ALA A 19 -3.14 8.85 -11.49
N GLU A 20 -3.49 9.40 -10.34
CA GLU A 20 -3.06 10.73 -9.88
C GLU A 20 -1.84 10.67 -8.93
N MET A 21 -1.57 9.48 -8.40
CA MET A 21 -0.44 9.19 -7.52
C MET A 21 0.02 7.74 -7.68
N ALA A 22 1.29 7.49 -7.36
CA ALA A 22 1.87 6.15 -7.30
C ALA A 22 2.69 5.97 -6.02
N THR A 23 2.89 4.71 -5.61
CA THR A 23 3.68 4.37 -4.42
C THR A 23 4.37 3.01 -4.60
N VAL A 24 5.23 2.66 -3.65
CA VAL A 24 5.97 1.41 -3.63
C VAL A 24 5.39 0.47 -2.58
N SER A 25 5.35 -0.81 -2.93
CA SER A 25 5.11 -1.90 -1.99
C SER A 25 6.06 -3.04 -2.25
N LEU A 26 6.43 -3.77 -1.19
CA LEU A 26 7.33 -4.91 -1.26
C LEU A 26 6.61 -6.15 -0.72
N PRO A 27 6.95 -7.37 -1.19
CA PRO A 27 6.50 -8.59 -0.52
C PRO A 27 6.84 -8.54 0.97
N LEU A 28 5.89 -8.94 1.80
CA LEU A 28 6.13 -9.13 3.22
C LEU A 28 6.85 -10.47 3.40
N VAL A 29 7.93 -10.49 4.16
CA VAL A 29 8.82 -11.68 4.26
C VAL A 29 8.84 -12.22 5.68
N ARG A 30 8.82 -11.35 6.70
CA ARG A 30 8.89 -11.75 8.11
C ARG A 30 7.49 -12.03 8.65
N HIS A 31 7.29 -13.16 9.32
CA HIS A 31 5.99 -13.49 9.93
C HIS A 31 5.58 -12.49 11.01
N GLU A 32 6.54 -11.94 11.77
CA GLU A 32 6.26 -10.92 12.79
C GLU A 32 5.63 -9.64 12.22
N ASP A 33 5.96 -9.28 10.97
CA ASP A 33 5.46 -8.07 10.30
C ASP A 33 3.96 -8.19 9.93
N VAL A 34 3.41 -9.41 9.91
CA VAL A 34 2.00 -9.66 9.52
C VAL A 34 1.06 -8.92 10.47
N ASN A 35 1.27 -9.11 11.76
CA ASN A 35 0.42 -8.56 12.82
C ASN A 35 0.96 -7.25 13.39
N ASP A 36 2.16 -6.81 12.98
CA ASP A 36 2.71 -5.53 13.43
C ASP A 36 1.90 -4.35 12.83
N PRO A 37 1.24 -3.51 13.66
CA PRO A 37 0.51 -2.34 13.20
C PRO A 37 1.43 -1.21 12.70
N SER A 38 2.74 -1.26 12.97
CA SER A 38 3.73 -0.33 12.42
C SER A 38 3.96 -0.59 10.92
N VAL A 39 3.76 -1.84 10.48
CA VAL A 39 3.87 -2.25 9.09
C VAL A 39 2.50 -2.11 8.42
N VAL A 40 2.37 -1.14 7.52
CA VAL A 40 1.16 -0.97 6.71
C VAL A 40 1.14 -2.03 5.60
N LYS A 41 0.06 -2.81 5.54
CA LYS A 41 -0.20 -3.77 4.47
C LYS A 41 -1.03 -3.12 3.37
N VAL A 42 -0.83 -3.54 2.13
CA VAL A 42 -1.58 -3.08 0.96
C VAL A 42 -2.06 -4.25 0.12
N VAL A 43 -3.33 -4.20 -0.30
CA VAL A 43 -3.89 -5.10 -1.31
C VAL A 43 -3.98 -4.34 -2.62
N VAL A 44 -3.57 -5.00 -3.71
CA VAL A 44 -3.58 -4.44 -5.07
C VAL A 44 -4.45 -5.29 -5.99
N ASP A 45 -5.01 -4.70 -7.03
CA ASP A 45 -5.68 -5.43 -8.09
C ASP A 45 -4.69 -6.05 -9.09
N ARG A 46 -5.23 -6.66 -10.16
CA ARG A 46 -4.42 -7.30 -11.22
C ARG A 46 -3.62 -6.30 -12.07
N SER A 47 -4.04 -5.04 -12.11
CA SER A 47 -3.38 -3.95 -12.84
C SER A 47 -2.37 -3.19 -11.97
N GLY A 48 -2.26 -3.54 -10.67
CA GLY A 48 -1.33 -2.93 -9.73
C GLY A 48 -1.89 -1.71 -8.99
N TYR A 49 -3.18 -1.38 -9.16
CA TYR A 49 -3.80 -0.30 -8.39
C TYR A 49 -4.06 -0.75 -6.96
N ALA A 50 -3.73 0.12 -6.00
CA ALA A 50 -3.99 -0.14 -4.59
C ALA A 50 -5.50 -0.09 -4.30
N LEU A 51 -6.04 -1.21 -3.82
CA LEU A 51 -7.43 -1.31 -3.40
C LEU A 51 -7.62 -0.80 -1.98
N TYR A 52 -6.72 -1.17 -1.07
CA TYR A 52 -6.82 -0.79 0.34
C TYR A 52 -5.49 -0.85 1.08
N PHE A 53 -5.28 0.11 1.98
CA PHE A 53 -4.16 0.14 2.93
C PHE A 53 -4.69 -0.10 4.34
N SER A 54 -4.03 -0.96 5.11
CA SER A 54 -4.43 -1.24 6.49
C SER A 54 -3.25 -1.58 7.38
N ARG A 55 -3.40 -1.29 8.67
CA ARG A 55 -2.51 -1.82 9.72
C ARG A 55 -2.91 -3.23 10.16
N ALA A 56 -4.16 -3.63 9.90
CA ALA A 56 -4.61 -5.00 10.09
C ALA A 56 -3.96 -5.93 9.04
N PRO A 57 -3.80 -7.23 9.34
CA PRO A 57 -3.29 -8.20 8.38
C PRO A 57 -4.27 -8.36 7.21
N ILE A 58 -3.83 -7.94 6.01
CA ILE A 58 -4.60 -8.09 4.76
C ILE A 58 -3.71 -8.62 3.62
N PRO A 59 -4.25 -9.45 2.70
CA PRO A 59 -5.62 -9.99 2.73
C PRO A 59 -5.80 -11.03 3.85
N PHE A 60 -7.04 -11.17 4.33
CA PHE A 60 -7.38 -12.24 5.26
C PHE A 60 -7.53 -13.56 4.48
N PHE A 61 -6.85 -14.61 4.94
CA PHE A 61 -6.96 -15.95 4.37
C PHE A 61 -7.94 -16.76 5.22
N ARG A 62 -9.04 -17.19 4.60
CA ARG A 62 -10.13 -17.92 5.30
C ARG A 62 -9.70 -19.30 5.77
N GLU A 63 -8.86 -19.95 4.97
CA GLU A 63 -8.21 -21.21 5.31
C GLU A 63 -6.73 -20.90 5.52
N ASP A 64 -6.09 -21.62 6.45
CA ASP A 64 -4.64 -21.60 6.53
C ASP A 64 -4.11 -22.11 5.19
N VAL A 65 -3.42 -21.24 4.45
CA VAL A 65 -2.64 -21.69 3.30
C VAL A 65 -1.69 -22.77 3.86
N PRO A 66 -1.70 -24.00 3.32
CA PRO A 66 -0.95 -25.11 3.89
C PRO A 66 0.55 -24.82 3.75
N THR A 67 1.10 -24.22 4.78
CA THR A 67 2.51 -24.17 5.10
C THR A 67 2.60 -24.49 6.58
N ASP A 68 3.61 -25.27 6.97
CA ASP A 68 3.79 -25.85 8.32
C ASP A 68 3.82 -24.83 9.50
N SER A 69 3.56 -23.54 9.24
CA SER A 69 3.64 -22.43 10.19
C SER A 69 2.58 -21.32 10.02
N GLY A 70 1.45 -21.57 9.34
CA GLY A 70 0.36 -20.59 9.17
C GLY A 70 0.45 -19.73 7.90
N ILE A 71 -0.30 -18.62 7.82
CA ILE A 71 -0.41 -17.76 6.62
C ILE A 71 0.97 -17.33 6.10
N HIS A 72 1.32 -17.76 4.88
CA HIS A 72 2.61 -17.43 4.28
C HIS A 72 2.66 -15.95 3.84
N PRO A 73 3.60 -15.14 4.38
CA PRO A 73 3.64 -13.69 4.16
C PRO A 73 3.89 -13.28 2.69
N ARG A 74 4.37 -14.21 1.84
CA ARG A 74 4.60 -13.98 0.40
C ARG A 74 3.40 -13.41 -0.38
N TYR A 75 2.18 -13.62 0.11
CA TYR A 75 0.97 -13.09 -0.53
C TYR A 75 0.56 -11.71 0.00
N MET A 76 1.19 -11.27 1.09
CA MET A 76 0.99 -9.94 1.65
C MET A 76 2.05 -8.98 1.11
N ARG A 77 1.69 -7.72 1.02
CA ARG A 77 2.61 -6.65 0.62
C ARG A 77 2.67 -5.61 1.72
N ARG A 78 3.88 -5.21 2.09
CA ARG A 78 4.10 -4.03 2.93
C ARG A 78 4.21 -2.80 2.06
N HIS A 79 3.58 -1.72 2.47
CA HIS A 79 3.69 -0.43 1.84
C HIS A 79 4.95 0.31 2.32
N ILE A 80 5.61 1.00 1.40
CA ILE A 80 6.74 1.88 1.66
C ILE A 80 6.27 3.32 1.45
N GLY A 81 6.49 4.19 2.45
CA GLY A 81 6.05 5.59 2.46
C GLY A 81 6.78 6.52 1.48
N LEU A 82 6.99 6.05 0.25
CA LEU A 82 7.49 6.80 -0.89
C LEU A 82 6.34 6.99 -1.88
N TYR A 83 6.16 8.22 -2.35
CA TYR A 83 5.06 8.57 -3.24
C TYR A 83 5.52 9.48 -4.38
N ALA A 84 4.94 9.26 -5.55
CA ALA A 84 4.92 10.23 -6.65
C ALA A 84 3.49 10.78 -6.77
N TYR A 85 3.36 12.06 -7.08
CA TYR A 85 2.06 12.72 -7.26
C TYR A 85 2.07 13.63 -8.48
N ARG A 86 0.91 13.75 -9.12
CA ARG A 86 0.66 14.86 -10.06
C ARG A 86 0.43 16.14 -9.25
N VAL A 87 1.07 17.23 -9.65
CA VAL A 87 0.97 18.52 -8.92
C VAL A 87 -0.49 18.99 -8.81
N GLY A 88 -1.27 18.87 -9.89
CA GLY A 88 -2.69 19.24 -9.89
C GLY A 88 -3.53 18.42 -8.89
N TYR A 89 -3.18 17.15 -8.67
CA TYR A 89 -3.82 16.33 -7.64
C TYR A 89 -3.46 16.79 -6.24
N LEU A 90 -2.19 17.08 -5.95
CA LEU A 90 -1.78 17.57 -4.63
C LEU A 90 -2.53 18.85 -4.23
N SER A 91 -2.66 19.79 -5.17
CA SER A 91 -3.41 21.03 -4.94
C SER A 91 -4.89 20.79 -4.63
N ARG A 92 -5.51 19.76 -5.23
CA ARG A 92 -6.89 19.35 -4.93
C ARG A 92 -7.00 18.54 -3.64
N PHE A 93 -6.02 17.68 -3.35
CA PHE A 93 -6.05 16.77 -2.22
C PHE A 93 -6.13 17.53 -0.89
N VAL A 94 -5.38 18.64 -0.77
CA VAL A 94 -5.37 19.47 0.45
C VAL A 94 -6.68 20.22 0.70
N THR A 95 -7.58 20.31 -0.29
CA THR A 95 -8.90 20.94 -0.14
C THR A 95 -10.01 19.95 0.15
N LEU A 96 -9.73 18.63 0.14
CA LEU A 96 -10.73 17.61 0.41
C LEU A 96 -11.11 17.60 1.90
N GLU A 97 -12.40 17.41 2.17
CA GLU A 97 -12.84 17.20 3.54
C GLU A 97 -12.27 15.87 4.10
N PRO A 98 -11.88 15.84 5.38
CA PRO A 98 -11.55 14.60 6.05
C PRO A 98 -12.71 13.60 5.95
N SER A 99 -12.38 12.31 5.79
CA SER A 99 -13.40 11.27 5.82
C SER A 99 -14.19 11.32 7.13
N PRO A 100 -15.50 11.01 7.12
CA PRO A 100 -16.34 11.07 8.32
C PRO A 100 -15.77 10.28 9.50
N TRP A 101 -15.14 9.14 9.23
CA TRP A 101 -14.54 8.23 10.21
C TRP A 101 -13.26 8.76 10.87
N ARG A 102 -12.63 9.79 10.29
CA ARG A 102 -11.47 10.45 10.89
C ARG A 102 -11.87 11.38 12.04
N ARG A 103 -13.13 11.84 12.08
CA ARG A 103 -13.65 12.82 13.06
C ARG A 103 -14.15 12.19 14.36
N SER A 104 -14.37 10.88 14.43
CA SER A 104 -14.92 10.20 15.61
C SER A 104 -13.87 9.82 16.68
N ARG A 105 -12.77 10.57 16.78
CA ARG A 105 -11.65 10.30 17.69
C ARG A 105 -11.17 11.52 18.49
N ASN A 106 -12.01 12.54 18.63
CA ASN A 106 -11.87 13.60 19.64
C ASN A 106 -12.87 13.39 20.76
#